data_AF-A0A0D7AB93-F1
#
_entry.id   AF-A0A0D7AB93-F1
#
_cell.length_a   1.000
_cell.length_b   1.000
_cell.length_c   1.000
_cell.angle_alpha   90.00
_cell.angle_beta   90.00
_cell.angle_gamma   90.00
#
_symmetry.space_group_name_H-M   'P 1'
#
loop_
_entity.id
_entity.type
_entity.pdbx_description
1 polymer ?
#
loop_
_entity_poly.entity_id
_entity_poly.type
_entity_poly.pdbx_seq_one_letter_code
_entity_poly.pdbx_strand_id
1 'polypeptide(L)'
;MNRTSILTGFPWNDLPPKSRVVDVGGGLGHITMTIARQYPELQYVVQDRHAVIPDTEKYWRTNFPQALDSGLHDITNPQPIHDAAVFFLRVVIHVFGRTSAIHILSNLRASATPDTKLVLIEQIIPYACPYNDVSGHPVAGTKDLFPSPPPPLVNFGRFTSLGYLLDLQMACALNAEERTFGTWVELCRAGGWNITQVYPIPGSRFSHIVAVPLQD
;
A
#
# COMPACT_ATOMS: atom_id res chain seq x y z
N MET A 1 -10.62 0.21 -5.35
CA MET A 1 -9.97 -0.37 -6.55
C MET A 1 -11.04 -0.54 -7.63
N ASN A 2 -10.83 -0.03 -8.84
CA ASN A 2 -11.75 -0.27 -9.96
C ASN A 2 -11.76 -1.78 -10.27
N ARG A 3 -12.92 -2.41 -10.46
CA ARG A 3 -13.04 -3.86 -10.68
C ARG A 3 -12.20 -4.35 -11.87
N THR A 4 -11.93 -3.49 -12.85
CA THR A 4 -11.14 -3.83 -14.04
C THR A 4 -9.63 -3.89 -13.81
N SER A 5 -9.11 -3.30 -12.74
CA SER A 5 -7.66 -3.30 -12.46
C SER A 5 -7.08 -4.70 -12.27
N ILE A 6 -7.92 -5.68 -11.91
CA ILE A 6 -7.50 -7.09 -11.82
C ILE A 6 -7.06 -7.67 -13.18
N LEU A 7 -7.65 -7.15 -14.27
CA LEU A 7 -7.42 -7.65 -15.63
C LEU A 7 -6.06 -7.17 -16.18
N THR A 8 -5.46 -6.14 -15.58
CA THR A 8 -4.20 -5.54 -16.03
C THR A 8 -3.01 -5.89 -15.15
N GLY A 9 -3.25 -6.46 -13.96
CA GLY A 9 -2.18 -6.78 -12.99
C GLY A 9 -1.43 -8.08 -13.26
N PHE A 10 -1.96 -8.94 -14.14
CA PHE A 10 -1.37 -10.21 -14.56
C PHE A 10 -1.81 -10.49 -16.01
N PRO A 11 -0.94 -11.03 -16.89
CA PRO A 11 -1.28 -11.31 -18.28
C PRO A 11 -2.13 -12.59 -18.41
N TRP A 12 -3.39 -12.52 -18.00
CA TRP A 12 -4.31 -13.66 -18.01
C TRP A 12 -4.51 -14.28 -19.41
N ASN A 13 -4.43 -13.47 -20.45
CA ASN A 13 -4.55 -13.84 -21.86
C ASN A 13 -3.37 -14.68 -22.39
N ASP A 14 -2.23 -14.66 -21.69
CA ASP A 14 -1.04 -15.44 -22.08
C ASP A 14 -1.13 -16.89 -21.57
N LEU A 15 -2.10 -17.21 -20.72
CA LEU A 15 -2.34 -18.56 -20.25
C LEU A 15 -2.93 -19.42 -21.39
N PRO A 16 -2.45 -20.67 -21.58
CA PRO A 16 -3.05 -21.59 -22.53
C PRO A 16 -4.55 -21.80 -22.25
N PRO A 17 -5.40 -21.99 -23.28
CA PRO A 17 -6.80 -22.33 -23.09
C PRO A 17 -6.98 -23.53 -22.15
N LYS A 18 -8.02 -23.49 -21.32
CA LYS A 18 -8.33 -24.46 -20.26
C LYS A 18 -7.33 -24.48 -19.08
N SER A 19 -6.40 -23.54 -19.01
CA SER A 19 -5.55 -23.36 -17.82
C SER A 19 -6.40 -23.13 -16.57
N ARG A 20 -6.01 -23.76 -15.47
CA ARG A 20 -6.74 -23.69 -14.20
C ARG A 20 -6.22 -22.55 -13.32
N VAL A 21 -7.12 -21.65 -12.96
CA VAL A 21 -6.92 -20.55 -12.02
C VAL A 21 -7.61 -20.89 -10.70
N VAL A 22 -6.84 -21.01 -9.63
CA VAL A 22 -7.34 -21.33 -8.29
C VAL A 22 -7.30 -20.07 -7.42
N ASP A 23 -8.48 -19.54 -7.09
CA ASP A 23 -8.68 -18.40 -6.19
C ASP A 23 -8.75 -18.90 -4.74
N VAL A 24 -7.65 -18.72 -4.01
CA VAL A 24 -7.43 -19.25 -2.67
C VAL A 24 -7.79 -18.16 -1.65
N GLY A 25 -8.85 -18.39 -0.87
CA GLY A 25 -9.43 -17.37 0.03
C GLY A 25 -10.28 -16.35 -0.72
N GLY A 26 -10.95 -16.77 -1.79
CA GLY A 26 -11.68 -15.90 -2.71
C GLY A 26 -13.02 -15.35 -2.21
N GLY A 27 -13.49 -15.83 -1.05
CA GLY A 27 -14.84 -15.57 -0.55
C GLY A 27 -15.90 -16.07 -1.53
N LEU A 28 -16.78 -15.16 -1.97
CA LEU A 28 -17.78 -15.46 -3.00
C LEU A 28 -17.19 -15.51 -4.43
N GLY A 29 -15.92 -15.12 -4.62
CA GLY A 29 -15.26 -15.13 -5.92
C GLY A 29 -15.70 -14.00 -6.86
N HIS A 30 -16.15 -12.85 -6.35
CA HIS A 30 -16.60 -11.72 -7.19
C HIS A 30 -15.49 -11.16 -8.11
N ILE A 31 -14.23 -11.25 -7.68
CA ILE A 31 -13.09 -10.86 -8.52
C ILE A 31 -12.83 -11.91 -9.58
N THR A 32 -12.81 -13.18 -9.19
CA THR A 32 -12.60 -14.30 -10.11
C THR A 32 -13.70 -14.34 -11.17
N MET A 33 -14.93 -14.00 -10.82
CA MET A 33 -16.04 -13.77 -11.77
C MET A 33 -15.74 -12.68 -12.80
N THR A 34 -15.06 -11.60 -12.38
CA THR A 34 -14.66 -10.51 -13.30
C THR A 34 -13.62 -11.00 -14.30
N ILE A 35 -12.66 -11.84 -13.86
CA ILE A 35 -11.67 -12.48 -14.72
C ILE A 35 -12.37 -13.49 -15.66
N ALA A 36 -13.25 -14.33 -15.12
CA ALA A 36 -13.94 -15.39 -15.84
C ALA A 36 -14.84 -14.90 -16.97
N ARG A 37 -15.46 -13.73 -16.80
CA ARG A 37 -16.22 -13.09 -17.88
C ARG A 37 -15.35 -12.55 -19.01
N GLN A 38 -14.12 -12.16 -18.71
CA GLN A 38 -13.18 -11.63 -19.69
C GLN A 38 -12.42 -12.75 -20.43
N TYR A 39 -12.13 -13.85 -19.73
CA TYR A 39 -11.33 -14.98 -20.23
C TYR A 39 -12.09 -16.33 -20.04
N PRO A 40 -13.24 -16.51 -20.70
CA PRO A 40 -14.10 -17.69 -20.53
C PRO A 40 -13.45 -19.02 -20.95
N GLU A 41 -12.33 -18.98 -21.67
CA GLU A 41 -11.55 -20.14 -22.07
C GLU A 41 -10.74 -20.76 -20.92
N LEU A 42 -10.56 -20.06 -19.81
CA LEU A 42 -9.87 -20.55 -18.62
C LEU A 42 -10.82 -21.30 -17.68
N GLN A 43 -10.26 -22.11 -16.79
CA GLN A 43 -11.01 -22.83 -15.76
C GLN A 43 -10.78 -22.18 -14.40
N TYR A 44 -11.84 -22.05 -13.60
CA TYR A 44 -11.78 -21.33 -12.33
C TYR A 44 -12.22 -22.22 -11.18
N VAL A 45 -11.44 -22.21 -10.11
CA VAL A 45 -11.81 -22.85 -8.84
C VAL A 45 -11.71 -21.80 -7.74
N VAL A 46 -12.81 -21.58 -7.02
CA VAL A 46 -12.83 -20.69 -5.84
C VAL A 46 -12.80 -21.55 -4.59
N GLN A 47 -11.79 -21.33 -3.76
CA GLN A 47 -11.56 -22.03 -2.50
C GLN A 47 -11.73 -21.04 -1.34
N ASP A 48 -12.52 -21.42 -0.34
CA ASP A 48 -12.63 -20.72 0.93
C ASP A 48 -13.07 -21.70 2.02
N ARG A 49 -13.19 -21.21 3.26
CA ARG A 49 -13.68 -21.97 4.41
C ARG A 49 -15.12 -22.42 4.18
N HIS A 50 -15.46 -23.56 4.77
CA HIS A 50 -16.76 -24.23 4.63
C HIS A 50 -17.98 -23.31 4.81
N ALA A 51 -17.88 -22.30 5.69
CA ALA A 51 -18.98 -21.37 5.97
C ALA A 51 -19.40 -20.50 4.76
N VAL A 52 -18.52 -20.29 3.78
CA VAL A 52 -18.78 -19.37 2.65
C VAL A 52 -19.31 -20.12 1.41
N ILE A 53 -19.09 -21.43 1.34
CA ILE A 53 -19.29 -22.24 0.12
C ILE A 53 -20.74 -22.28 -0.39
N PRO A 54 -21.78 -22.48 0.45
CA PRO A 54 -23.16 -22.52 -0.05
C PRO A 54 -23.56 -21.23 -0.79
N ASP A 55 -23.10 -20.08 -0.27
CA ASP A 55 -23.35 -18.78 -0.88
C ASP A 55 -22.51 -18.59 -2.16
N THR A 56 -21.27 -19.07 -2.18
CA THR A 56 -20.41 -19.07 -3.37
C THR A 56 -21.05 -19.88 -4.50
N GLU A 57 -21.46 -21.12 -4.24
CA GLU A 57 -22.12 -21.96 -5.26
C GLU A 57 -23.39 -21.29 -5.80
N LYS A 58 -24.24 -20.77 -4.91
CA LYS A 58 -25.46 -20.04 -5.31
C LYS A 58 -25.13 -18.83 -6.17
N TYR A 59 -24.13 -18.04 -5.79
CA TYR A 59 -23.69 -16.86 -6.54
C TYR A 59 -23.21 -17.22 -7.94
N TRP A 60 -22.34 -18.23 -8.07
CA TRP A 60 -21.79 -18.64 -9.36
C TRP A 60 -22.83 -19.33 -10.26
N ARG A 61 -23.71 -20.18 -9.72
CA ARG A 61 -24.82 -20.79 -10.50
C ARG A 61 -25.75 -19.72 -11.09
N THR A 62 -26.00 -18.66 -10.34
CA THR A 62 -26.88 -17.57 -10.76
C THR A 62 -26.22 -16.67 -11.81
N ASN A 63 -24.93 -16.38 -11.66
CA ASN A 63 -24.25 -15.32 -12.43
C ASN A 63 -23.38 -15.83 -13.58
N PHE A 64 -22.87 -17.06 -13.48
CA PHE A 64 -21.97 -17.67 -14.47
C PHE A 64 -21.92 -19.21 -14.34
N PRO A 65 -23.03 -19.90 -14.64
CA PRO A 65 -23.16 -21.35 -14.40
C PRO A 65 -22.19 -22.20 -15.22
N GLN A 66 -21.65 -21.68 -16.32
CA GLN A 66 -20.74 -22.39 -17.21
C GLN A 66 -19.34 -22.61 -16.63
N ALA A 67 -18.95 -21.88 -15.58
CA ALA A 67 -17.58 -21.90 -15.03
C ALA A 67 -17.42 -22.71 -13.74
N LEU A 68 -18.46 -23.43 -13.31
CA LEU A 68 -18.56 -23.90 -11.93
C LEU A 68 -17.98 -25.31 -11.75
N ASP A 69 -16.67 -25.37 -11.53
CA ASP A 69 -16.01 -26.41 -10.73
C ASP A 69 -15.58 -25.76 -9.40
N SER A 70 -16.53 -25.49 -8.50
CA SER A 70 -16.21 -24.95 -7.17
C SER A 70 -15.65 -26.06 -6.29
N GLY A 71 -14.41 -25.89 -5.80
CA GLY A 71 -13.75 -26.84 -4.92
C GLY A 71 -13.70 -26.33 -3.48
N LEU A 72 -14.35 -27.03 -2.55
CA LEU A 72 -14.19 -26.82 -1.12
C LEU A 72 -12.73 -27.04 -0.72
N HIS A 73 -12.08 -26.03 -0.11
CA HIS A 73 -10.76 -26.22 0.46
C HIS A 73 -10.45 -25.22 1.57
N ASP A 74 -10.09 -25.76 2.74
CA ASP A 74 -9.44 -24.98 3.79
C ASP A 74 -7.97 -24.77 3.43
N ILE A 75 -7.61 -23.51 3.21
CA ILE A 75 -6.30 -23.06 2.73
C ILE A 75 -5.13 -23.41 3.67
N THR A 76 -5.42 -23.78 4.92
CA THR A 76 -4.39 -24.21 5.89
C THR A 76 -3.98 -25.67 5.73
N ASN A 77 -4.78 -26.45 5.00
CA ASN A 77 -4.49 -27.85 4.67
C ASN A 77 -3.65 -27.95 3.38
N PRO A 78 -3.05 -29.12 3.10
CA PRO A 78 -2.36 -29.35 1.82
C PRO A 78 -3.29 -29.10 0.63
N GLN A 79 -2.79 -28.37 -0.36
CA GLN A 79 -3.56 -27.95 -1.54
C GLN A 79 -3.88 -29.17 -2.44
N PRO A 80 -5.16 -29.49 -2.70
CA PRO A 80 -5.55 -30.67 -3.48
C PRO A 80 -5.36 -30.54 -4.99
N ILE A 81 -5.19 -29.32 -5.52
CA ILE A 81 -5.07 -29.07 -6.96
C ILE A 81 -3.59 -28.99 -7.34
N HIS A 82 -3.12 -29.97 -8.12
CA HIS A 82 -1.70 -30.11 -8.50
C HIS A 82 -1.37 -29.63 -9.92
N ASP A 83 -2.38 -29.20 -10.68
CA ASP A 83 -2.28 -28.78 -12.08
C ASP A 83 -2.74 -27.31 -12.26
N ALA A 84 -2.70 -26.53 -11.18
CA ALA A 84 -3.03 -25.10 -11.24
C ALA A 84 -2.01 -24.36 -12.11
N ALA A 85 -2.48 -23.65 -13.13
CA ALA A 85 -1.64 -22.70 -13.87
C ALA A 85 -1.37 -21.45 -13.01
N VAL A 86 -2.36 -21.03 -12.21
CA VAL A 86 -2.25 -19.89 -11.30
C VAL A 86 -2.87 -20.23 -9.95
N PHE A 87 -2.13 -20.01 -8.88
CA PHE A 87 -2.69 -19.78 -7.55
C PHE A 87 -2.82 -18.27 -7.34
N PHE A 88 -4.02 -17.84 -6.99
CA PHE A 88 -4.40 -16.45 -6.87
C PHE A 88 -4.87 -16.15 -5.44
N LEU A 89 -4.25 -15.18 -4.78
CA LEU A 89 -4.64 -14.73 -3.43
C LEU A 89 -4.76 -13.21 -3.43
N ARG A 90 -5.87 -12.70 -2.88
CA ARG A 90 -6.11 -11.26 -2.80
C ARG A 90 -6.54 -10.86 -1.40
N VAL A 91 -5.67 -10.13 -0.70
CA VAL A 91 -5.93 -9.62 0.65
C VAL A 91 -6.25 -10.79 1.58
N VAL A 92 -5.37 -11.81 1.53
CA VAL A 92 -5.51 -13.07 2.28
C VAL A 92 -4.33 -13.24 3.22
N ILE A 93 -3.10 -13.15 2.71
CA ILE A 93 -1.91 -13.44 3.50
C ILE A 93 -1.75 -12.44 4.65
N HIS A 94 -2.20 -11.19 4.47
CA HIS A 94 -2.07 -10.13 5.46
C HIS A 94 -2.82 -10.37 6.79
N VAL A 95 -3.82 -11.27 6.85
CA VAL A 95 -4.50 -11.60 8.12
C VAL A 95 -3.77 -12.66 8.93
N PHE A 96 -2.75 -13.30 8.34
CA PHE A 96 -2.02 -14.40 8.95
C PHE A 96 -0.67 -13.92 9.50
N GLY A 97 -0.33 -14.41 10.69
CA GLY A 97 1.03 -14.23 11.22
C GLY A 97 2.07 -14.97 10.37
N ARG A 98 3.34 -14.59 10.52
CA ARG A 98 4.47 -15.09 9.71
C ARG A 98 4.46 -16.62 9.52
N THR A 99 4.32 -17.38 10.61
CA THR A 99 4.35 -18.85 10.57
C THR A 99 3.22 -19.42 9.72
N SER A 100 1.98 -18.95 9.93
CA SER A 100 0.81 -19.40 9.18
C SER A 100 0.88 -18.98 7.71
N ALA A 101 1.36 -17.76 7.43
CA ALA A 101 1.58 -17.29 6.06
C ALA A 101 2.60 -18.18 5.32
N ILE A 102 3.73 -18.49 5.95
CA ILE A 102 4.73 -19.41 5.38
C ILE A 102 4.12 -20.79 5.14
N HIS A 103 3.33 -21.30 6.09
CA HIS A 103 2.67 -22.61 5.98
C HIS A 103 1.72 -22.65 4.77
N ILE A 104 0.83 -21.66 4.63
CA ILE A 104 -0.09 -21.56 3.49
C ILE A 104 0.68 -21.50 2.16
N LEU A 105 1.68 -20.61 2.07
CA LEU A 105 2.49 -20.47 0.86
C LEU A 105 3.27 -21.76 0.54
N SER A 106 3.70 -22.51 1.56
CA SER A 106 4.38 -23.79 1.40
C SER A 106 3.43 -24.87 0.87
N ASN A 107 2.19 -24.91 1.33
CA ASN A 107 1.17 -25.84 0.80
C ASN A 107 0.88 -25.57 -0.69
N LEU A 108 0.77 -24.30 -1.08
CA LEU A 108 0.61 -23.93 -2.49
C LEU A 108 1.86 -24.31 -3.30
N ARG A 109 3.06 -24.08 -2.76
CA ARG A 109 4.30 -24.48 -3.43
C ARG A 109 4.42 -26.00 -3.61
N ALA A 110 3.98 -26.79 -2.62
CA ALA A 110 4.06 -28.25 -2.68
C ALA A 110 3.15 -28.87 -3.76
N SER A 111 2.06 -28.19 -4.13
CA SER A 111 1.16 -28.61 -5.20
C SER A 111 1.49 -27.98 -6.56
N ALA A 112 2.31 -26.93 -6.59
CA ALA A 112 2.69 -26.22 -7.81
C ALA A 112 3.56 -27.06 -8.74
N THR A 113 3.27 -26.97 -10.04
CA THR A 113 4.16 -27.42 -11.12
C THR A 113 5.28 -26.39 -11.37
N PRO A 114 6.32 -26.72 -12.16
CA PRO A 114 7.34 -25.74 -12.57
C PRO A 114 6.75 -24.50 -13.29
N ASP A 115 5.63 -24.67 -13.98
CA ASP A 115 4.99 -23.61 -14.77
C ASP A 115 3.93 -22.83 -13.99
N THR A 116 3.50 -23.33 -12.83
CA THR A 116 2.52 -22.68 -11.96
C THR A 116 3.01 -21.30 -11.52
N LYS A 117 2.13 -20.31 -11.59
CA LYS A 117 2.37 -18.95 -11.09
C LYS A 117 1.63 -18.71 -9.79
N LEU A 118 2.25 -17.97 -8.87
CA LEU A 118 1.60 -17.45 -7.67
C LEU A 118 1.37 -15.95 -7.87
N VAL A 119 0.11 -15.52 -7.78
CA VAL A 119 -0.30 -14.13 -7.90
C VAL A 119 -0.84 -13.66 -6.55
N LEU A 120 -0.11 -12.75 -5.90
CA LEU A 120 -0.49 -12.12 -4.64
C LEU A 120 -0.91 -10.68 -4.88
N ILE A 121 -2.11 -10.33 -4.45
CA ILE A 121 -2.59 -8.95 -4.45
C ILE A 121 -2.72 -8.52 -3.00
N GLU A 122 -1.68 -7.85 -2.53
CA GLU A 122 -1.52 -7.45 -1.14
C GLU A 122 -1.10 -5.97 -1.05
N GLN A 123 -1.29 -5.38 0.13
CA GLN A 123 -0.79 -4.05 0.40
C GLN A 123 0.71 -4.10 0.71
N ILE A 124 1.50 -3.32 -0.04
CA ILE A 124 2.92 -3.12 0.24
C ILE A 124 3.07 -1.80 1.01
N ILE A 125 3.69 -1.85 2.18
CA ILE A 125 3.94 -0.67 3.02
C ILE A 125 5.35 -0.15 2.72
N PRO A 126 5.53 1.16 2.44
CA PRO A 126 6.86 1.73 2.23
C PRO A 126 7.68 1.71 3.51
N TYR A 127 9.00 1.61 3.36
CA TYR A 127 9.91 1.85 4.48
C TYR A 127 9.78 3.30 4.98
N ALA A 128 9.89 3.49 6.29
CA ALA A 128 9.87 4.82 6.90
C ALA A 128 11.13 5.65 6.56
N CYS A 129 12.23 4.98 6.22
CA CYS A 129 13.51 5.57 5.85
C CYS A 129 14.05 4.87 4.59
N PRO A 130 14.99 5.48 3.84
CA PRO A 130 15.68 4.79 2.75
C PRO A 130 16.25 3.46 3.24
N TYR A 131 15.81 2.37 2.63
CA TYR A 131 16.24 1.02 2.97
C TYR A 131 16.87 0.40 1.72
N ASN A 132 18.16 0.09 1.80
CA ASN A 132 18.95 -0.35 0.64
C ASN A 132 18.89 -1.86 0.37
N ASP A 133 18.11 -2.62 1.13
CA ASP A 133 18.22 -4.09 1.14
C ASP A 133 16.93 -4.77 0.67
N VAL A 134 16.73 -4.79 -0.65
CA VAL A 134 15.92 -5.83 -1.28
C VAL A 134 16.90 -6.84 -1.88
N SER A 135 17.65 -7.54 -1.00
CA SER A 135 18.37 -8.79 -1.28
C SER A 135 18.96 -8.92 -2.69
N GLY A 136 19.84 -8.00 -3.12
CA GLY A 136 20.69 -8.13 -4.32
C GLY A 136 20.05 -8.41 -5.69
N HIS A 137 18.72 -8.53 -5.79
CA HIS A 137 18.01 -8.97 -7.00
C HIS A 137 16.94 -7.94 -7.36
N PRO A 138 17.20 -7.06 -8.34
CA PRO A 138 16.21 -6.08 -8.77
C PRO A 138 14.98 -6.79 -9.33
N VAL A 139 13.83 -6.59 -8.69
CA VAL A 139 12.52 -7.06 -9.19
C VAL A 139 11.89 -5.95 -10.03
N ALA A 140 11.46 -6.29 -11.25
CA ALA A 140 10.81 -5.34 -12.15
C ALA A 140 9.56 -4.69 -11.50
N GLY A 141 9.33 -3.40 -11.77
CA GLY A 141 8.20 -2.63 -11.22
C GLY A 141 8.37 -2.13 -9.77
N THR A 142 9.42 -2.54 -9.04
CA THR A 142 9.63 -2.09 -7.64
C THR A 142 9.94 -0.60 -7.50
N LYS A 143 10.57 0.02 -8.50
CA LYS A 143 10.89 1.46 -8.51
C LYS A 143 9.64 2.35 -8.55
N ASP A 144 8.55 1.84 -9.10
CA ASP A 144 7.30 2.58 -9.27
C ASP A 144 6.33 2.42 -8.08
N LEU A 145 6.63 1.50 -7.14
CA LEU A 145 5.77 1.24 -5.97
C LEU A 145 5.62 2.48 -5.07
N PHE A 146 6.70 3.24 -4.94
CA PHE A 146 6.78 4.43 -4.10
C PHE A 146 7.48 5.53 -4.90
N PRO A 147 6.74 6.24 -5.78
CA PRO A 147 7.33 7.34 -6.52
C PRO A 147 7.94 8.33 -5.52
N SER A 148 9.13 8.83 -5.84
CA SER A 148 9.75 9.86 -5.00
C SER A 148 8.76 11.01 -4.84
N PRO A 149 8.41 11.40 -3.60
CA PRO A 149 7.54 12.53 -3.41
C PRO A 149 8.18 13.76 -4.07
N PRO A 150 7.38 14.73 -4.52
CA PRO A 150 7.94 16.01 -4.93
C PRO A 150 8.82 16.57 -3.82
N PRO A 151 9.81 17.43 -4.14
CA PRO A 151 10.61 18.11 -3.13
C PRO A 151 9.69 18.67 -2.02
N PRO A 152 10.08 18.57 -0.74
CA PRO A 152 9.30 19.15 0.33
C PRO A 152 8.95 20.59 -0.01
N LEU A 153 7.73 21.03 0.34
CA LEU A 153 7.41 22.45 0.27
C LEU A 153 8.50 23.23 1.02
N VAL A 154 8.74 24.48 0.64
CA VAL A 154 9.78 25.33 1.28
C VAL A 154 9.61 25.44 2.79
N ASN A 155 8.37 25.26 3.28
CA ASN A 155 8.01 25.21 4.69
C ASN A 155 7.93 23.78 5.26
N PHE A 156 8.46 22.76 4.58
CA PHE A 156 8.38 21.34 4.96
C PHE A 156 6.96 20.76 5.13
N GLY A 157 5.92 21.45 4.63
CA GLY A 157 4.54 20.99 4.62
C GLY A 157 4.03 20.57 6.00
N ARG A 158 3.59 19.31 6.13
CA ARG A 158 3.00 18.76 7.37
C ARG A 158 3.95 18.83 8.57
N PHE A 159 5.27 18.82 8.36
CA PHE A 159 6.22 18.95 9.47
C PHE A 159 6.04 20.27 10.25
N THR A 160 5.74 21.35 9.53
CA THR A 160 5.59 22.71 10.08
C THR A 160 4.16 23.02 10.47
N SER A 161 3.19 22.12 10.22
CA SER A 161 1.77 22.36 10.52
C SER A 161 1.51 22.70 11.99
N LEU A 162 2.28 22.11 12.92
CA LEU A 162 2.15 22.40 14.34
C LEU A 162 2.55 23.85 14.68
N GLY A 163 3.52 24.43 13.95
CA GLY A 163 3.89 25.84 14.12
C GLY A 163 2.73 26.78 13.79
N TYR A 164 2.06 26.54 12.65
CA TYR A 164 0.88 27.34 12.25
C TYR A 164 -0.31 27.17 13.21
N LEU A 165 -0.52 25.97 13.75
CA LEU A 165 -1.60 25.75 14.73
C LEU A 165 -1.35 26.53 16.03
N LEU A 166 -0.10 26.55 16.50
CA LEU A 166 0.27 27.33 17.68
C LEU A 166 0.14 28.83 17.41
N ASP A 167 0.58 29.31 16.24
CA ASP A 167 0.42 30.70 15.84
C ASP A 167 -1.05 31.15 15.82
N LEU A 168 -1.94 30.35 15.20
CA LEU A 168 -3.39 30.60 15.23
C LEU A 168 -3.94 30.64 16.65
N GLN A 169 -3.46 29.78 17.54
CA GLN A 169 -3.85 29.81 18.95
C GLN A 169 -3.39 31.11 19.63
N MET A 170 -2.16 31.56 19.37
CA MET A 170 -1.63 32.81 19.92
C MET A 170 -2.39 34.03 19.40
N ALA A 171 -2.75 34.04 18.11
CA ALA A 171 -3.56 35.08 17.51
C ALA A 171 -4.95 35.18 18.16
N CYS A 172 -5.65 34.04 18.27
CA CYS A 172 -6.98 34.01 18.87
C CYS A 172 -6.99 34.39 20.35
N ALA A 173 -5.99 33.96 21.12
CA ALA A 173 -5.99 34.15 22.57
C ALA A 173 -5.39 35.48 23.02
N LEU A 174 -4.38 35.99 22.30
CA LEU A 174 -3.53 37.08 22.77
C LEU A 174 -3.31 38.19 21.73
N ASN A 175 -3.96 38.09 20.56
CA ASN A 175 -3.72 38.98 19.42
C ASN A 175 -2.22 39.06 19.07
N ALA A 176 -1.55 37.91 19.14
CA ALA A 176 -0.13 37.74 18.87
C ALA A 176 0.10 36.96 17.57
N GLU A 177 1.30 37.08 17.00
CA GLU A 177 1.70 36.38 15.77
C GLU A 177 3.13 35.84 15.92
N GLU A 178 3.36 34.67 15.35
CA GLU A 178 4.68 34.17 15.00
C GLU A 178 5.16 34.86 13.72
N ARG A 179 6.46 35.17 13.64
CA ARG A 179 6.99 36.06 12.59
C ARG A 179 7.98 35.37 11.70
N THR A 180 7.94 35.74 10.41
CA THR A 180 9.01 35.40 9.48
C THR A 180 10.30 36.13 9.85
N PHE A 181 11.45 35.63 9.39
CA PHE A 181 12.72 36.29 9.67
C PHE A 181 12.77 37.73 9.16
N GLY A 182 12.19 38.02 7.99
CA GLY A 182 12.10 39.39 7.46
C GLY A 182 11.31 40.31 8.40
N THR A 183 10.15 39.84 8.87
CA THR A 183 9.32 40.57 9.85
C THR A 183 10.05 40.78 11.17
N TRP A 184 10.85 39.80 11.64
CA TRP A 184 11.71 39.98 12.81
C TRP A 184 12.75 41.07 12.60
N VAL A 185 13.40 41.13 11.42
CA VAL A 185 14.35 42.20 11.09
C VAL A 185 13.66 43.56 11.12
N GLU A 186 12.50 43.70 10.48
CA GLU A 186 11.72 44.95 10.47
C GLU A 186 11.31 45.38 11.89
N LEU A 187 10.77 44.44 12.68
CA LEU A 187 10.33 44.71 14.05
C LEU A 187 11.49 45.12 14.95
N CYS A 188 12.60 44.37 14.92
CA CYS A 188 13.80 44.71 15.67
C CYS A 188 14.31 46.11 15.26
N ARG A 189 14.39 46.41 13.96
CA ARG A 189 14.84 47.72 13.48
C ARG A 189 13.93 48.85 13.91
N ALA A 190 12.61 48.66 13.81
CA ALA A 190 11.62 49.63 14.31
C ALA A 190 11.77 49.85 15.83
N GLY A 191 12.17 48.82 16.57
CA GLY A 191 12.52 48.91 17.99
C GLY A 191 13.93 49.43 18.30
N GLY A 192 14.71 49.86 17.29
CA GLY A 192 16.07 50.38 17.49
C GLY A 192 17.17 49.31 17.52
N TRP A 193 16.92 48.10 17.01
CA TRP A 193 17.85 46.97 17.05
C TRP A 193 18.18 46.43 15.65
N ASN A 194 19.45 46.10 15.41
CA ASN A 194 19.91 45.39 14.22
C ASN A 194 20.24 43.94 14.58
N ILE A 195 19.55 42.98 13.97
CA ILE A 195 19.87 41.55 14.11
C ILE A 195 21.24 41.30 13.46
N THR A 196 22.17 40.70 14.21
CA THR A 196 23.53 40.39 13.74
C THR A 196 23.74 38.90 13.53
N GLN A 197 22.99 38.04 14.22
CA GLN A 197 23.20 36.60 14.14
C GLN A 197 21.94 35.83 14.55
N VAL A 198 21.75 34.65 13.94
CA VAL A 198 20.75 33.67 14.35
C VAL A 198 21.43 32.32 14.56
N TYR A 199 21.18 31.69 15.71
CA TYR A 199 21.66 30.35 16.02
C TYR A 199 20.50 29.35 16.07
N PRO A 200 20.36 28.48 15.07
CA PRO A 200 19.39 27.39 15.11
C PRO A 200 19.68 26.43 16.26
N ILE A 201 18.65 25.94 16.94
CA ILE A 201 18.79 24.92 17.97
C ILE A 201 18.50 23.55 17.33
N PRO A 202 19.49 22.63 17.25
CA PRO A 202 19.28 21.32 16.65
C PRO A 202 18.10 20.56 17.29
N GLY A 203 17.19 20.06 16.46
CA GLY A 203 16.00 19.32 16.91
C GLY A 203 14.87 20.17 17.49
N SER A 204 15.00 21.49 17.54
CA SER A 204 13.97 22.42 18.02
C SER A 204 13.42 23.30 16.89
N ARG A 205 12.22 23.85 17.10
CA ARG A 205 11.63 24.88 16.21
C ARG A 205 12.06 26.30 16.56
N PHE A 206 12.66 26.49 17.73
CA PHE A 206 13.13 27.79 18.19
C PHE A 206 14.58 28.05 17.78
N SER A 207 14.94 29.32 17.68
CA SER A 207 16.29 29.79 17.39
C SER A 207 16.66 30.94 18.32
N HIS A 208 17.94 31.11 18.62
CA HIS A 208 18.41 32.32 19.30
C HIS A 208 18.63 33.42 18.27
N ILE A 209 18.01 34.58 18.47
CA ILE A 209 18.23 35.78 17.66
C ILE A 209 19.08 36.75 18.49
N VAL A 210 20.23 37.15 17.97
CA VAL A 210 21.11 38.14 18.59
C VAL A 210 21.00 39.44 17.81
N ALA A 211 20.70 40.52 18.51
CA ALA A 211 20.62 41.85 17.95
C ALA A 211 21.42 42.85 18.79
N VAL A 212 21.93 43.89 18.13
CA VAL A 212 22.64 45.01 18.76
C VAL A 212 21.88 46.31 18.52
N PRO A 213 22.03 47.36 19.33
CA PRO A 213 21.41 48.65 19.04
C PRO A 213 21.83 49.16 17.67
N LEU A 214 20.90 49.78 16.94
CA LEU A 214 21.23 50.58 15.76
C LEU A 214 22.09 51.77 16.21
N GLN A 215 23.17 52.04 15.47
CA GLN A 215 23.95 53.26 15.66
C GLN A 215 23.26 54.38 14.86
N ASP A 216 23.18 55.56 15.46
CA ASP A 216 22.59 56.77 14.86
C ASP A 216 23.29 57.18 13.56
#